data_AF-A0A0K1PKX6-F1
#
_entry.id   AF-A0A0K1PKX6-F1
#
_cell.length_a   1.000
_cell.length_b   1.000
_cell.length_c   1.000
_cell.angle_alpha   90.00
_cell.angle_beta   90.00
_cell.angle_gamma   90.00
#
_symmetry.space_group_name_H-M   'P 1'
#
loop_
_entity.id
_entity.type
_entity.pdbx_description
1 polymer ?
#
loop_
_entity_poly.entity_id
_entity_poly.type
_entity_poly.pdbx_seq_one_letter_code
_entity_poly.pdbx_strand_id
1 'polypeptide(L)'
;MIGTKVTLRLRMGAHDAHYAGELVDGARMLALFGDVATELLIRLDGDEGLFRAYESVEFLAPVFSGDYIEASAELVKIGNTSRQMRFEARKVIANVRRPNVPPSAADVLAEPIVVCRALGTCVTPKEMQRKPRELYAPALPMAAPVQPSGVVVTPASEGGPRTLGSTEAHSPELVLTAAIVGAEITREQTKYLPITPQEIADEAARCREAGAAVIHLHVRNDDGSPTQSKERFAETIERIRAKTDCIIQVSTGGAIGMSIDERAQPLDCKPEMATLNCGTLNFGDDVFINTRPQIRDLAARLRASGAVAELECYEVGHVEEALALVEKGIIEKPLHFQFVMGVPGGIAAREENLRYLVSLMPKGASWAVAAVGRFQQPLTELAMRLGGHARVGLEDNIYLSKGVLAEGSAPLVARAATYARSIGRAPIEPARARALLLSKGTV
;
A
#
# COMPACT_ATOMS: atom_id res chain seq x y z
N MET A 1 -17.13 -39.25 12.98
CA MET A 1 -17.45 -38.06 12.18
C MET A 1 -18.63 -37.28 12.76
N ILE A 2 -19.78 -37.89 13.06
CA ILE A 2 -20.81 -37.20 13.88
C ILE A 2 -20.18 -36.78 15.22
N GLY A 3 -20.48 -35.57 15.68
CA GLY A 3 -19.85 -34.91 16.82
C GLY A 3 -18.55 -34.18 16.49
N THR A 4 -18.07 -34.21 15.23
CA THR A 4 -16.92 -33.39 14.86
C THR A 4 -17.28 -31.92 14.98
N LYS A 5 -16.44 -31.19 15.69
CA LYS A 5 -16.59 -29.76 15.91
C LYS A 5 -15.41 -29.01 15.30
N VAL A 6 -15.72 -27.92 14.60
CA VAL A 6 -14.75 -26.89 14.19
C VAL A 6 -15.11 -25.58 14.85
N THR A 7 -14.12 -24.72 15.07
CA THR A 7 -14.30 -23.49 15.82
C THR A 7 -13.35 -22.43 15.29
N LEU A 8 -13.87 -21.23 15.08
CA LEU A 8 -13.10 -20.04 14.75
C LEU A 8 -13.32 -18.98 15.83
N ARG A 9 -12.31 -18.15 16.06
CA ARG A 9 -12.37 -17.05 17.03
C ARG A 9 -11.87 -15.76 16.38
N LEU A 10 -12.63 -14.69 16.49
CA LEU A 10 -12.26 -13.38 15.95
C LEU A 10 -12.79 -12.24 16.82
N ARG A 11 -12.22 -11.05 16.62
CA ARG A 11 -12.70 -9.80 17.20
C ARG A 11 -13.71 -9.14 16.26
N MET A 12 -14.80 -8.61 16.80
CA MET A 12 -15.71 -7.72 16.09
C MET A 12 -15.06 -6.34 15.93
N GLY A 13 -14.80 -5.93 14.70
CA GLY A 13 -14.25 -4.62 14.35
C GLY A 13 -15.31 -3.50 14.38
N ALA A 14 -14.87 -2.26 14.15
CA ALA A 14 -15.78 -1.13 14.04
C ALA A 14 -16.67 -1.23 12.78
N HIS A 15 -16.15 -1.85 11.71
CA HIS A 15 -16.90 -2.08 10.47
C HIS A 15 -17.98 -3.17 10.59
N ASP A 16 -17.92 -4.01 11.62
CA ASP A 16 -18.95 -5.02 11.90
C ASP A 16 -20.16 -4.39 12.64
N ALA A 17 -20.02 -3.18 13.18
CA ALA A 17 -21.14 -2.48 13.81
C ALA A 17 -22.11 -1.97 12.75
N HIS A 18 -23.39 -2.30 12.91
CA HIS A 18 -24.44 -1.94 11.97
C HIS A 18 -25.47 -0.98 12.57
N TYR A 19 -25.79 -1.15 13.85
CA TYR A 19 -26.78 -0.33 14.55
C TYR A 19 -26.10 0.69 15.48
N ALA A 20 -26.89 1.69 15.90
CA ALA A 20 -26.44 2.71 16.85
C ALA A 20 -25.91 2.07 18.15
N GLY A 21 -24.91 2.71 18.76
CA GLY A 21 -24.27 2.19 19.96
C GLY A 21 -23.28 1.05 19.71
N GLU A 22 -22.71 0.97 18.50
CA GLU A 22 -21.71 -0.03 18.08
C GLU A 22 -22.22 -1.47 18.13
N LEU A 23 -23.54 -1.66 18.00
CA LEU A 23 -24.19 -2.95 18.01
C LEU A 23 -24.01 -3.63 16.64
N VAL A 24 -23.50 -4.85 16.67
CA VAL A 24 -23.29 -5.74 15.52
C VAL A 24 -24.59 -6.44 15.19
N ASP A 25 -24.92 -6.55 13.90
CA ASP A 25 -26.13 -7.24 13.48
C ASP A 25 -26.01 -8.76 13.58
N GLY A 26 -27.15 -9.43 13.72
CA GLY A 26 -27.20 -10.89 13.84
C GLY A 26 -26.73 -11.64 12.58
N ALA A 27 -26.86 -11.05 11.39
CA ALA A 27 -26.43 -11.71 10.15
C ALA A 27 -24.91 -11.92 10.13
N ARG A 28 -24.14 -11.10 10.87
CA ARG A 28 -22.72 -11.37 11.09
C ARG A 28 -22.45 -12.73 11.72
N MET A 29 -23.27 -13.18 12.68
CA MET A 29 -23.10 -14.52 13.27
C MET A 29 -23.39 -15.62 12.26
N LEU A 30 -24.34 -15.40 11.34
CA LEU A 30 -24.67 -16.34 10.28
C LEU A 30 -23.56 -16.44 9.23
N ALA A 31 -22.87 -15.33 8.94
CA ALA A 31 -21.68 -15.35 8.09
C ALA A 31 -20.58 -16.24 8.70
N LEU A 32 -20.32 -16.10 10.01
CA LEU A 32 -19.36 -16.95 10.71
C LEU A 32 -19.77 -18.42 10.70
N PHE A 33 -21.07 -18.72 10.82
CA PHE A 33 -21.59 -20.08 10.67
C PHE A 33 -21.39 -20.65 9.27
N GLY A 34 -21.43 -19.81 8.23
CA GLY A 34 -21.02 -20.18 6.88
C GLY A 34 -19.57 -20.64 6.85
N ASP A 35 -18.65 -19.85 7.40
CA ASP A 35 -17.21 -20.15 7.41
C ASP A 35 -16.90 -21.48 8.13
N VAL A 36 -17.44 -21.69 9.33
CA VAL A 36 -17.24 -22.97 10.05
C VAL A 36 -17.95 -24.15 9.38
N ALA A 37 -19.07 -23.94 8.69
CA ALA A 37 -19.72 -25.00 7.92
C ALA A 37 -18.84 -25.43 6.74
N THR A 38 -18.34 -24.46 5.98
CA THR A 38 -17.46 -24.68 4.83
C THR A 38 -16.19 -25.43 5.25
N GLU A 39 -15.55 -25.02 6.34
CA GLU A 39 -14.38 -25.75 6.86
C GLU A 39 -14.73 -27.21 7.19
N LEU A 40 -15.86 -27.45 7.85
CA LEU A 40 -16.30 -28.79 8.22
C LEU A 40 -16.60 -29.65 6.97
N LEU A 41 -17.16 -29.07 5.92
CA LEU A 41 -17.40 -29.73 4.63
C LEU A 41 -16.10 -30.06 3.90
N ILE A 42 -15.13 -29.15 3.88
CA ILE A 42 -13.81 -29.42 3.28
C ILE A 42 -13.17 -30.62 4.00
N ARG A 43 -13.25 -30.66 5.33
CA ARG A 43 -12.70 -31.77 6.13
C ARG A 43 -13.42 -33.10 5.89
N LEU A 44 -14.75 -33.07 5.71
CA LEU A 44 -15.57 -34.28 5.56
C LEU A 44 -15.60 -34.81 4.14
N ASP A 45 -15.80 -33.90 3.19
CA ASP A 45 -16.16 -34.20 1.81
C ASP A 45 -15.04 -33.79 0.84
N GLY A 46 -14.07 -32.98 1.27
CA GLY A 46 -13.04 -32.43 0.40
C GLY A 46 -13.56 -31.37 -0.55
N ASP A 47 -14.66 -30.70 -0.21
CA ASP A 47 -15.35 -29.68 -1.01
C ASP A 47 -16.00 -28.65 -0.09
N GLU A 48 -16.16 -27.41 -0.56
CA GLU A 48 -16.78 -26.34 0.23
C GLU A 48 -18.28 -26.55 0.43
N GLY A 49 -18.93 -27.29 -0.49
CA GLY A 49 -20.36 -27.52 -0.55
C GLY A 49 -21.18 -26.22 -0.56
N LEU A 50 -22.49 -26.37 -0.33
CA LEU A 50 -23.43 -25.26 -0.31
C LEU A 50 -24.25 -25.29 0.99
N PHE A 51 -24.29 -24.15 1.69
CA PHE A 51 -25.23 -23.96 2.80
C PHE A 51 -26.65 -23.83 2.25
N ARG A 52 -27.48 -24.86 2.43
CA ARG A 52 -28.79 -24.93 1.76
C ARG A 52 -29.87 -24.18 2.51
N ALA A 53 -29.96 -24.38 3.82
CA ALA A 53 -30.99 -23.77 4.65
C ALA A 53 -30.66 -23.86 6.14
N TYR A 54 -31.16 -22.89 6.89
CA TYR A 54 -31.32 -23.01 8.33
C TYR A 54 -32.69 -23.59 8.66
N GLU A 55 -32.73 -24.51 9.62
CA GLU A 55 -33.96 -25.02 10.22
C GLU A 55 -34.40 -24.12 11.37
N SER A 56 -33.44 -23.60 12.14
CA SER A 56 -33.67 -22.61 13.18
C SER A 56 -32.47 -21.69 13.35
N VAL A 57 -32.75 -20.46 13.76
CA VAL A 57 -31.75 -19.45 14.16
C VAL A 57 -32.31 -18.73 15.39
N GLU A 58 -31.52 -18.62 16.44
CA GLU A 58 -31.87 -17.95 17.69
C GLU A 58 -30.77 -16.95 18.06
N PHE A 59 -31.11 -15.67 18.13
CA PHE A 59 -30.24 -14.61 18.66
C PHE A 59 -30.52 -14.41 20.15
N LEU A 60 -29.55 -14.69 21.00
CA LEU A 60 -29.75 -14.84 22.45
C LEU A 60 -29.15 -13.69 23.27
N ALA A 61 -28.14 -13.00 22.74
CA ALA A 61 -27.51 -11.86 23.41
C ALA A 61 -26.89 -10.89 22.38
N PRO A 62 -26.81 -9.59 22.70
CA PRO A 62 -26.25 -8.59 21.80
C PRO A 62 -24.73 -8.78 21.64
N VAL A 63 -24.24 -8.46 20.46
CA VAL A 63 -22.80 -8.42 20.13
C VAL A 63 -22.43 -6.99 19.78
N PHE A 64 -21.29 -6.53 20.27
CA PHE A 64 -20.83 -5.18 20.01
C PHE A 64 -19.44 -5.17 19.38
N SER A 65 -19.10 -4.06 18.75
CA SER A 65 -17.71 -3.81 18.36
C SER A 65 -16.79 -3.93 19.58
N GLY A 66 -15.63 -4.56 19.37
CA GLY A 66 -14.66 -4.87 20.41
C GLY A 66 -14.84 -6.24 21.07
N ASP A 67 -16.01 -6.89 20.95
CA ASP A 67 -16.22 -8.23 21.49
C ASP A 67 -15.40 -9.28 20.72
N TYR A 68 -14.94 -10.32 21.41
CA TYR A 68 -14.43 -11.53 20.74
C TYR A 68 -15.50 -12.60 20.71
N ILE A 69 -15.77 -13.08 19.50
CA ILE A 69 -16.73 -14.16 19.23
C ILE A 69 -15.98 -15.43 18.86
N GLU A 70 -16.36 -16.51 19.51
CA GLU A 70 -16.02 -17.88 19.17
C GLU A 70 -17.24 -18.54 18.51
N ALA A 71 -17.18 -18.78 17.21
CA ALA A 71 -18.23 -19.45 16.44
C ALA A 71 -17.82 -20.91 16.17
N SER A 72 -18.77 -21.82 16.28
CA SER A 72 -18.51 -23.25 16.12
C SER A 72 -19.61 -23.96 15.35
N ALA A 73 -19.24 -24.99 14.61
CA ALA A 73 -20.13 -25.93 13.94
C ALA A 73 -19.83 -27.35 14.41
N GLU A 74 -20.87 -28.10 14.75
CA GLU A 74 -20.80 -29.50 15.15
C GLU A 74 -21.66 -30.35 14.21
N LEU A 75 -21.07 -31.39 13.61
CA LEU A 75 -21.79 -32.29 12.70
C LEU A 75 -22.77 -33.16 13.49
N VAL A 76 -24.08 -33.02 13.22
CA VAL A 76 -25.12 -33.80 13.92
C VAL A 76 -25.68 -34.94 13.08
N LYS A 77 -25.70 -34.81 11.75
CA LYS A 77 -26.23 -35.86 10.86
C LYS A 77 -25.53 -35.87 9.51
N ILE A 78 -25.33 -37.07 8.96
CA ILE A 78 -24.76 -37.28 7.62
C ILE A 78 -25.81 -37.98 6.75
N GLY A 79 -26.16 -37.35 5.63
CA GLY A 79 -26.93 -37.95 4.55
C GLY A 79 -26.06 -38.30 3.34
N ASN A 80 -26.72 -38.65 2.24
CA ASN A 80 -26.05 -39.04 0.99
C ASN A 80 -25.25 -37.87 0.36
N THR A 81 -25.89 -36.70 0.30
CA THR A 81 -25.29 -35.42 -0.12
C THR A 81 -25.37 -34.35 0.96
N SER A 82 -26.19 -34.55 2.00
CA SER A 82 -26.43 -33.55 3.04
C SER A 82 -25.57 -33.76 4.29
N ARG A 83 -25.24 -32.66 4.97
CA ARG A 83 -24.62 -32.62 6.29
C ARG A 83 -25.44 -31.65 7.14
N GLN A 84 -26.03 -32.15 8.23
CA GLN A 84 -26.73 -31.30 9.19
C GLN A 84 -25.77 -30.97 10.32
N MET A 85 -25.75 -29.70 10.71
CA MET A 85 -24.80 -29.16 11.68
C MET A 85 -25.53 -28.28 12.70
N ARG A 86 -25.10 -28.37 13.96
CA ARG A 86 -25.49 -27.44 15.03
C ARG A 86 -24.43 -26.37 15.13
N PHE A 87 -24.86 -25.11 15.19
CA PHE A 87 -24.00 -23.95 15.27
C PHE A 87 -24.20 -23.21 16.57
N GLU A 88 -23.10 -22.70 17.12
CA GLU A 88 -23.13 -21.84 18.30
C GLU A 88 -22.05 -20.78 18.23
N ALA A 89 -22.43 -19.53 18.47
CA ALA A 89 -21.54 -18.39 18.64
C ALA A 89 -21.56 -17.94 20.10
N ARG A 90 -20.37 -17.79 20.69
CA ARG A 90 -20.17 -17.38 22.08
C ARG A 90 -19.31 -16.14 22.15
N LYS A 91 -19.71 -15.17 22.95
CA LYS A 91 -18.86 -14.06 23.38
C LYS A 91 -17.93 -14.55 24.47
N VAL A 92 -16.62 -14.43 24.25
CA VAL A 92 -15.57 -14.88 25.17
C VAL A 92 -14.79 -13.72 25.79
N ILE A 93 -14.77 -12.56 25.12
CA ILE A 93 -14.25 -11.30 25.64
C ILE A 93 -15.27 -10.22 25.29
N ALA A 94 -15.60 -9.36 26.25
CA ALA A 94 -16.56 -8.27 26.05
C ALA A 94 -15.89 -6.91 26.23
N ASN A 95 -16.19 -5.97 25.35
CA ASN A 95 -15.82 -4.58 25.61
C ASN A 95 -16.59 -4.03 26.83
N VAL A 96 -15.89 -3.37 27.75
CA VAL A 96 -16.47 -2.85 29.00
C VAL A 96 -17.17 -1.52 28.72
N ARG A 97 -18.48 -1.61 28.51
CA ARG A 97 -19.34 -0.45 28.23
C ARG A 97 -19.95 0.14 29.51
N ARG A 98 -19.11 0.69 30.40
CA ARG A 98 -19.56 1.33 31.65
C ARG A 98 -18.96 2.73 31.81
N PRO A 99 -19.67 3.67 32.47
CA PRO A 99 -19.10 4.95 32.83
C PRO A 99 -17.82 4.79 33.67
N ASN A 100 -16.88 5.73 33.50
CA ASN A 100 -15.61 5.78 34.25
C ASN A 100 -14.62 4.63 34.00
N VAL A 101 -14.75 3.95 32.86
CA VAL A 101 -13.78 2.96 32.36
C VAL A 101 -13.30 3.41 30.97
N PRO A 102 -12.02 3.22 30.59
CA PRO A 102 -11.56 3.57 29.24
C PRO A 102 -12.41 2.89 28.15
N PRO A 103 -12.76 3.57 27.05
CA PRO A 103 -13.55 2.99 25.95
C PRO A 103 -12.93 1.72 25.33
N SER A 104 -11.62 1.55 25.48
CA SER A 104 -10.86 0.39 25.02
C SER A 104 -10.81 -0.77 26.02
N ALA A 105 -11.35 -0.62 27.23
CA ALA A 105 -11.33 -1.68 28.23
C ALA A 105 -12.15 -2.90 27.78
N ALA A 106 -11.68 -4.09 28.11
CA ALA A 106 -12.34 -5.34 27.78
C ALA A 106 -12.12 -6.37 28.89
N ASP A 107 -13.14 -7.17 29.17
CA ASP A 107 -13.10 -8.23 30.17
C ASP A 107 -13.11 -9.60 29.47
N VAL A 108 -12.16 -10.46 29.82
CA VAL A 108 -12.23 -11.89 29.49
C VAL A 108 -13.34 -12.50 30.35
N LEU A 109 -14.33 -13.11 29.71
CA LEU A 109 -15.49 -13.66 30.40
C LEU A 109 -15.14 -15.02 30.99
N ALA A 110 -15.28 -15.16 32.31
CA ALA A 110 -15.11 -16.44 33.00
C ALA A 110 -16.09 -17.51 32.48
N GLU A 111 -17.33 -17.09 32.18
CA GLU A 111 -18.33 -17.90 31.50
C GLU A 111 -18.70 -17.23 30.16
N PRO A 112 -18.40 -17.86 29.01
CA PRO A 112 -18.78 -17.32 27.71
C PRO A 112 -20.29 -17.17 27.56
N ILE A 113 -20.73 -16.04 27.01
CA ILE A 113 -22.15 -15.77 26.78
C ILE A 113 -22.53 -16.30 25.40
N VAL A 114 -23.53 -17.18 25.31
CA VAL A 114 -24.05 -17.63 24.02
C VAL A 114 -24.84 -16.49 23.37
N VAL A 115 -24.40 -16.06 22.18
CA VAL A 115 -25.00 -14.92 21.46
C VAL A 115 -25.90 -15.37 20.31
N CYS A 116 -25.60 -16.50 19.68
CA CYS A 116 -26.41 -17.06 18.61
C CYS A 116 -26.32 -18.59 18.57
N ARG A 117 -27.45 -19.24 18.27
CA ARG A 117 -27.53 -20.69 17.98
C ARG A 117 -28.24 -20.90 16.65
N ALA A 118 -27.86 -21.95 15.93
CA ALA A 118 -28.60 -22.36 14.75
C ALA A 118 -28.52 -23.87 14.52
N LEU A 119 -29.49 -24.40 13.78
CA LEU A 119 -29.43 -25.73 13.17
C LEU A 119 -29.55 -25.54 11.66
N GLY A 120 -28.60 -26.08 10.90
CA GLY A 120 -28.56 -25.87 9.46
C GLY A 120 -28.15 -27.12 8.69
N THR A 121 -28.52 -27.16 7.42
CA THR A 121 -28.18 -28.22 6.50
C THR A 121 -27.36 -27.67 5.34
N CYS A 122 -26.21 -28.29 5.11
CA CYS A 122 -25.38 -28.06 3.93
C CYS A 122 -25.40 -29.27 3.00
N VAL A 123 -25.04 -29.06 1.73
CA VAL A 123 -25.10 -30.09 0.69
C VAL A 123 -23.82 -30.08 -0.15
N THR A 124 -23.24 -31.26 -0.32
CA THR A 124 -22.14 -31.53 -1.25
C THR A 124 -22.59 -32.58 -2.26
N PRO A 125 -22.72 -32.24 -3.56
CA PRO A 125 -23.05 -33.21 -4.60
C PRO A 125 -22.07 -34.40 -4.62
N LYS A 126 -22.55 -35.60 -4.98
CA LYS A 126 -21.74 -36.83 -4.84
C LYS A 126 -20.47 -36.80 -5.67
N GLU A 127 -20.56 -36.27 -6.87
CA GLU A 127 -19.50 -36.11 -7.85
C GLU A 127 -18.38 -35.18 -7.36
N MET A 128 -18.69 -34.28 -6.41
CA MET A 128 -17.73 -33.36 -5.79
C MET A 128 -17.15 -33.92 -4.48
N GLN A 129 -17.75 -34.97 -3.91
CA GLN A 129 -17.26 -35.58 -2.66
C GLN A 129 -15.97 -36.38 -2.91
N ARG A 130 -14.82 -35.77 -2.61
CA ARG A 130 -13.49 -36.37 -2.70
C ARG A 130 -13.09 -37.19 -1.47
N LYS A 131 -13.81 -37.03 -0.35
CA LYS A 131 -13.69 -37.84 0.90
C LYS A 131 -12.23 -38.07 1.32
N PRO A 132 -11.50 -37.01 1.71
CA PRO A 132 -10.10 -37.12 2.10
C PRO A 132 -9.95 -38.12 3.26
N ARG A 133 -9.16 -39.19 3.04
CA ARG A 133 -9.03 -40.31 3.99
C ARG A 133 -8.18 -40.00 5.24
N GLU A 134 -7.47 -38.88 5.28
CA GLU A 134 -6.37 -38.68 6.25
C GLU A 134 -6.45 -37.37 7.09
N LEU A 135 -7.42 -36.49 6.90
CA LEU A 135 -7.41 -35.16 7.53
C LEU A 135 -8.13 -35.06 8.90
N TYR A 136 -8.22 -36.17 9.63
CA TYR A 136 -8.77 -36.21 10.99
C TYR A 136 -7.71 -36.55 12.04
N ALA A 137 -7.09 -35.52 12.63
CA ALA A 137 -6.73 -35.52 14.04
C ALA A 137 -6.68 -34.09 14.60
N PRO A 138 -7.52 -33.73 15.58
CA PRO A 138 -7.36 -32.54 16.40
C PRO A 138 -6.38 -32.85 17.53
N ALA A 139 -5.17 -32.31 17.42
CA ALA A 139 -4.24 -31.96 18.51
C ALA A 139 -2.95 -31.52 17.81
N LEU A 140 -2.43 -30.32 18.08
CA LEU A 140 -1.04 -30.00 17.75
C LEU A 140 -0.13 -30.96 18.53
N PRO A 141 0.63 -31.86 17.90
CA PRO A 141 1.71 -32.55 18.58
C PRO A 141 2.97 -31.68 18.42
N MET A 142 3.70 -31.44 19.51
CA MET A 142 5.10 -31.05 19.40
C MET A 142 5.84 -32.14 18.63
N ALA A 143 6.28 -31.85 17.41
CA ALA A 143 7.14 -32.77 16.68
C ALA A 143 8.51 -32.82 17.36
N ALA A 144 8.99 -34.02 17.67
CA ALA A 144 10.38 -34.29 17.97
C ALA A 144 11.26 -33.91 16.75
N PRO A 145 12.51 -33.47 16.95
CA PRO A 145 13.35 -32.98 15.87
C PRO A 145 13.66 -34.12 14.89
N VAL A 146 13.17 -33.99 13.67
CA VAL A 146 13.62 -34.82 12.54
C VAL A 146 15.02 -34.33 12.17
N GLN A 147 16.05 -35.14 12.43
CA GLN A 147 17.37 -34.87 11.89
C GLN A 147 17.36 -35.16 10.38
N PRO A 148 17.70 -34.20 9.52
CA PRO A 148 17.76 -34.45 8.09
C PRO A 148 19.01 -35.28 7.77
N SER A 149 18.79 -36.52 7.32
CA SER A 149 19.82 -37.33 6.68
C SER A 149 19.92 -36.94 5.21
N GLY A 150 21.09 -36.43 4.81
CA GLY A 150 21.42 -36.14 3.41
C GLY A 150 21.35 -34.65 3.10
N VAL A 151 22.48 -34.11 2.67
CA VAL A 151 22.58 -32.74 2.16
C VAL A 151 21.77 -32.66 0.87
N VAL A 152 20.52 -32.21 0.96
CA VAL A 152 19.78 -31.69 -0.19
C VAL A 152 20.32 -30.29 -0.44
N VAL A 153 21.26 -30.19 -1.38
CA VAL A 153 21.61 -28.89 -1.98
C VAL A 153 20.41 -28.46 -2.80
N THR A 154 19.69 -27.45 -2.34
CA THR A 154 18.62 -26.80 -3.11
C THR A 154 19.26 -26.12 -4.32
N PRO A 155 18.89 -26.45 -5.57
CA PRO A 155 19.24 -25.60 -6.71
C PRO A 155 18.49 -24.28 -6.53
N ALA A 156 19.14 -23.15 -6.81
CA ALA A 156 18.50 -21.84 -6.79
C ALA A 156 17.32 -21.83 -7.77
N SER A 157 16.09 -21.75 -7.27
CA SER A 157 14.89 -21.59 -8.08
C SER A 157 14.50 -20.12 -8.16
N GLU A 158 14.74 -19.53 -9.32
CA GLU A 158 14.02 -18.36 -9.78
C GLU A 158 12.54 -18.73 -9.99
N GLY A 159 11.63 -17.88 -9.50
CA GLY A 159 10.20 -17.90 -9.87
C GLY A 159 9.29 -18.83 -9.04
N GLY A 160 8.69 -18.28 -7.97
CA GLY A 160 7.56 -18.87 -7.25
C GLY A 160 6.67 -17.76 -6.66
N PRO A 161 5.36 -18.02 -6.44
CA PRO A 161 4.35 -16.97 -6.24
C PRO A 161 4.56 -16.19 -4.93
N ARG A 162 4.45 -14.87 -5.03
CA ARG A 162 4.70 -13.90 -3.96
C ARG A 162 3.58 -13.97 -2.93
N THR A 163 3.83 -14.63 -1.81
CA THR A 163 3.06 -14.42 -0.59
C THR A 163 3.43 -13.05 -0.02
N LEU A 164 2.43 -12.22 0.26
CA LEU A 164 2.60 -10.97 1.02
C LEU A 164 3.26 -11.35 2.36
N GLY A 165 4.51 -10.93 2.51
CA GLY A 165 5.33 -11.24 3.66
C GLY A 165 4.62 -10.92 4.98
N SER A 166 4.68 -11.91 5.86
CA SER A 166 4.60 -11.76 7.31
C SER A 166 5.32 -10.51 7.80
N THR A 167 4.82 -9.96 8.89
CA THR A 167 5.31 -8.81 9.69
C THR A 167 6.82 -8.80 9.95
N GLU A 168 7.63 -8.47 8.95
CA GLU A 168 8.95 -7.90 9.19
C GLU A 168 8.74 -6.47 9.68
N ALA A 169 9.41 -6.09 10.78
CA ALA A 169 9.41 -4.71 11.22
C ALA A 169 9.96 -3.84 10.08
N HIS A 170 9.10 -3.02 9.48
CA HIS A 170 9.47 -2.13 8.40
C HIS A 170 10.59 -1.19 8.83
N SER A 171 11.51 -0.85 7.93
CA SER A 171 12.63 0.04 8.22
C SER A 171 12.15 1.33 8.92
N PRO A 172 12.78 1.75 10.04
CA PRO A 172 12.43 2.99 10.69
C PRO A 172 12.75 4.22 9.81
N GLU A 173 13.56 4.05 8.76
CA GLU A 173 14.01 5.12 7.87
C GLU A 173 12.94 5.47 6.83
N LEU A 174 12.65 6.75 6.67
CA LEU A 174 11.70 7.28 5.69
C LEU A 174 12.35 8.35 4.81
N VAL A 175 12.42 8.13 3.50
CA VAL A 175 12.61 9.21 2.53
C VAL A 175 11.29 9.97 2.37
N LEU A 176 11.34 11.28 2.56
CA LEU A 176 10.29 12.21 2.15
C LEU A 176 10.75 13.00 0.93
N THR A 177 10.01 12.87 -0.16
CA THR A 177 10.21 13.65 -1.38
C THR A 177 9.24 14.83 -1.40
N ALA A 178 9.74 16.04 -1.65
CA ALA A 178 8.93 17.24 -1.82
C ALA A 178 8.80 17.60 -3.31
N ALA A 179 7.61 17.45 -3.88
CA ALA A 179 7.27 17.84 -5.24
C ALA A 179 6.66 19.25 -5.25
N ILE A 180 7.52 20.25 -5.41
CA ILE A 180 7.25 21.62 -4.95
C ILE A 180 6.54 22.53 -5.96
N VAL A 181 6.56 22.17 -7.26
CA VAL A 181 6.10 23.04 -8.35
C VAL A 181 5.17 22.31 -9.34
N GLY A 182 5.63 21.23 -9.96
CA GLY A 182 4.90 20.54 -11.04
C GLY A 182 4.73 21.35 -12.32
N ALA A 183 4.00 20.78 -13.28
CA ALA A 183 3.66 21.43 -14.56
C ALA A 183 2.21 21.96 -14.63
N GLU A 184 1.27 21.30 -13.98
CA GLU A 184 -0.18 21.52 -14.18
C GLU A 184 -0.77 22.60 -13.27
N ILE A 185 -0.34 22.69 -12.01
CA ILE A 185 -0.90 23.65 -11.04
C ILE A 185 -0.48 25.07 -11.40
N THR A 186 -1.40 26.03 -11.29
CA THR A 186 -1.11 27.45 -11.58
C THR A 186 -1.36 28.36 -10.37
N ARG A 187 -0.89 29.61 -10.44
CA ARG A 187 -1.07 30.59 -9.35
C ARG A 187 -2.52 31.04 -9.16
N GLU A 188 -3.34 30.89 -10.19
CA GLU A 188 -4.79 31.10 -10.12
C GLU A 188 -5.44 30.09 -9.16
N GLN A 189 -4.91 28.86 -9.09
CA GLN A 189 -5.41 27.83 -8.17
C GLN A 189 -4.82 27.97 -6.77
N THR A 190 -3.55 28.38 -6.66
CA THR A 190 -2.91 28.67 -5.38
C THR A 190 -1.83 29.74 -5.50
N LYS A 191 -1.99 30.85 -4.76
CA LYS A 191 -0.99 31.92 -4.69
C LYS A 191 0.35 31.49 -4.10
N TYR A 192 0.40 30.31 -3.46
CA TYR A 192 1.59 29.80 -2.79
C TYR A 192 2.50 28.95 -3.69
N LEU A 193 2.16 28.80 -4.98
CA LEU A 193 2.99 28.11 -5.95
C LEU A 193 4.29 28.92 -6.22
N PRO A 194 5.48 28.36 -5.93
CA PRO A 194 6.74 29.00 -6.30
C PRO A 194 6.96 28.92 -7.81
N ILE A 195 7.38 30.03 -8.42
CA ILE A 195 7.56 30.15 -9.89
C ILE A 195 9.01 30.47 -10.22
N THR A 196 9.56 31.51 -9.58
CA THR A 196 10.92 31.97 -9.86
C THR A 196 11.96 31.01 -9.26
N PRO A 197 13.17 30.92 -9.84
CA PRO A 197 14.27 30.14 -9.26
C PRO A 197 14.54 30.45 -7.78
N GLN A 198 14.38 31.70 -7.36
CA GLN A 198 14.56 32.10 -5.96
C GLN A 198 13.44 31.56 -5.06
N GLU A 199 12.18 31.72 -5.45
CA GLU A 199 11.05 31.18 -4.68
C GLU A 199 11.12 29.66 -4.56
N ILE A 200 11.52 28.97 -5.64
CA ILE A 200 11.68 27.51 -5.66
C ILE A 200 12.79 27.10 -4.67
N ALA A 201 13.92 27.81 -4.64
CA ALA A 201 15.01 27.54 -3.69
C ALA A 201 14.60 27.81 -2.24
N ASP A 202 13.82 28.86 -1.99
CA ASP A 202 13.29 29.19 -0.66
C ASP A 202 12.34 28.09 -0.17
N GLU A 203 11.45 27.63 -1.05
CA GLU A 203 10.49 26.57 -0.71
C GLU A 203 11.19 25.22 -0.52
N ALA A 204 12.22 24.91 -1.31
CA ALA A 204 13.06 23.73 -1.12
C ALA A 204 13.75 23.73 0.27
N ALA A 205 14.26 24.88 0.72
CA ALA A 205 14.87 25.03 2.03
C ALA A 205 13.84 24.82 3.16
N ARG A 206 12.65 25.42 3.05
CA ARG A 206 11.54 25.18 4.00
C ARG A 206 11.12 23.71 4.05
N CYS A 207 11.05 23.04 2.89
CA CYS A 207 10.75 21.62 2.82
C CYS A 207 11.83 20.77 3.50
N ARG A 208 13.11 21.14 3.33
CA ARG A 208 14.23 20.49 4.02
C ARG A 208 14.11 20.60 5.53
N GLU A 209 13.86 21.81 6.05
CA GLU A 209 13.64 22.06 7.49
C GLU A 209 12.46 21.24 8.03
N ALA A 210 11.43 21.04 7.21
CA ALA A 210 10.27 20.22 7.56
C ALA A 210 10.52 18.70 7.52
N GLY A 211 11.65 18.25 6.95
CA GLY A 211 12.07 16.85 6.90
C GLY A 211 12.16 16.21 5.51
N ALA A 212 12.10 16.98 4.42
CA ALA A 212 12.33 16.45 3.08
C ALA A 212 13.80 16.09 2.88
N ALA A 213 14.05 14.97 2.19
CA ALA A 213 15.38 14.51 1.81
C ALA A 213 15.64 14.66 0.31
N VAL A 214 14.57 14.68 -0.49
CA VAL A 214 14.59 14.80 -1.95
C VAL A 214 13.68 15.96 -2.35
N ILE A 215 14.13 16.79 -3.28
CA ILE A 215 13.30 17.78 -3.96
C ILE A 215 13.07 17.30 -5.39
N HIS A 216 11.81 16.97 -5.70
CA HIS A 216 11.36 16.72 -7.06
C HIS A 216 11.13 18.07 -7.75
N LEU A 217 11.85 18.30 -8.84
CA LEU A 217 12.02 19.62 -9.44
C LEU A 217 11.43 19.68 -10.84
N HIS A 218 10.42 20.54 -10.96
CA HIS A 218 10.03 21.23 -12.18
C HIS A 218 10.42 22.71 -12.07
N VAL A 219 10.56 23.39 -13.20
CA VAL A 219 10.77 24.84 -13.25
C VAL A 219 9.73 25.50 -14.16
N ARG A 220 9.58 26.81 -14.01
CA ARG A 220 8.62 27.62 -14.77
C ARG A 220 9.33 28.78 -15.46
N ASN A 221 8.70 29.32 -16.51
CA ASN A 221 9.00 30.64 -17.01
C ASN A 221 8.47 31.70 -16.03
N ASP A 222 8.88 32.96 -16.21
CA ASP A 222 8.48 34.04 -15.28
C ASP A 222 6.97 34.33 -15.35
N ASP A 223 6.32 33.99 -16.46
CA ASP A 223 4.86 34.05 -16.64
C ASP A 223 4.11 32.87 -15.99
N GLY A 224 4.84 31.91 -15.41
CA GLY A 224 4.29 30.72 -14.77
C GLY A 224 4.06 29.53 -15.68
N SER A 225 4.28 29.64 -17.00
CA SER A 225 4.19 28.51 -17.92
C SER A 225 5.31 27.47 -17.66
N PRO A 226 5.06 26.17 -17.89
CA PRO A 226 6.08 25.14 -17.70
C PRO A 226 7.19 25.24 -18.74
N THR A 227 8.42 24.93 -18.33
CA THR A 227 9.58 24.87 -19.24
C THR A 227 10.53 23.75 -18.83
N GLN A 228 11.19 23.13 -19.81
CA GLN A 228 12.29 22.19 -19.60
C GLN A 228 13.66 22.80 -19.95
N SER A 229 13.76 24.13 -20.09
CA SER A 229 15.02 24.81 -20.41
C SER A 229 16.14 24.41 -19.45
N LYS A 230 17.24 23.92 -20.02
CA LYS A 230 18.48 23.61 -19.31
C LYS A 230 18.97 24.80 -18.47
N GLU A 231 18.94 26.00 -19.03
CA GLU A 231 19.42 27.22 -18.37
C GLU A 231 18.58 27.52 -17.12
N ARG A 232 17.25 27.41 -17.24
CA ARG A 232 16.35 27.62 -16.11
C ARG A 232 16.54 26.57 -15.02
N PHE A 233 16.72 25.31 -15.40
CA PHE A 233 17.07 24.25 -14.45
C PHE A 233 18.41 24.51 -13.78
N ALA A 234 19.45 24.85 -14.53
CA ALA A 234 20.79 25.10 -14.00
C ALA A 234 20.77 26.24 -12.96
N GLU A 235 20.12 27.36 -13.27
CA GLU A 235 19.95 28.48 -12.34
C GLU A 235 19.21 28.05 -11.06
N THR A 236 18.11 27.31 -11.21
CA THR A 236 17.30 26.87 -10.06
C THR A 236 18.04 25.87 -9.18
N ILE A 237 18.76 24.93 -9.80
CA ILE A 237 19.59 23.92 -9.12
C ILE A 237 20.70 24.60 -8.32
N GLU A 238 21.38 25.59 -8.90
CA GLU A 238 22.42 26.36 -8.21
C GLU A 238 21.87 27.03 -6.95
N ARG A 239 20.70 27.69 -7.06
CA ARG A 239 20.05 28.36 -5.92
C ARG A 239 19.57 27.38 -4.85
N ILE A 240 19.03 26.22 -5.23
CA ILE A 240 18.63 25.18 -4.26
C ILE A 240 19.87 24.67 -3.51
N ARG A 241 20.96 24.34 -4.22
CA ARG A 241 22.21 23.85 -3.62
C ARG A 241 22.85 24.87 -2.66
N ALA A 242 22.63 26.16 -2.89
CA ALA A 242 23.09 27.21 -1.98
C ALA A 242 22.31 27.25 -0.65
N LYS A 243 21.13 26.62 -0.56
CA LYS A 243 20.24 26.69 0.60
C LYS A 243 19.98 25.37 1.32
N THR A 244 20.15 24.24 0.64
CA THR A 244 19.85 22.92 1.19
C THR A 244 20.78 21.85 0.60
N ASP A 245 20.96 20.78 1.38
CA ASP A 245 21.70 19.57 1.02
C ASP A 245 20.81 18.46 0.44
N CYS A 246 19.51 18.70 0.23
CA CYS A 246 18.59 17.75 -0.41
C CYS A 246 19.14 17.15 -1.70
N ILE A 247 18.76 15.92 -1.99
CA ILE A 247 18.91 15.35 -3.33
C ILE A 247 18.01 16.14 -4.27
N ILE A 248 18.56 16.60 -5.38
CA ILE A 248 17.77 17.22 -6.44
C ILE A 248 17.42 16.15 -7.47
N GLN A 249 16.13 15.90 -7.62
CA GLN A 249 15.57 15.01 -8.62
C GLN A 249 14.87 15.83 -9.69
N VAL A 250 15.43 15.90 -10.90
CA VAL A 250 14.79 16.64 -11.99
C VAL A 250 13.70 15.80 -12.66
N SER A 251 12.63 16.45 -13.10
CA SER A 251 11.61 15.79 -13.90
C SER A 251 12.08 15.60 -15.34
N THR A 252 11.92 14.39 -15.88
CA THR A 252 11.92 14.17 -17.35
C THR A 252 10.51 13.98 -17.89
N GLY A 253 9.48 14.21 -17.06
CA GLY A 253 8.09 14.25 -17.52
C GLY A 253 7.77 15.55 -18.24
N GLY A 254 8.21 16.69 -17.69
CA GLY A 254 7.90 18.01 -18.23
C GLY A 254 6.40 18.31 -18.17
N ALA A 255 5.90 19.03 -19.19
CA ALA A 255 4.48 19.26 -19.38
C ALA A 255 3.94 18.46 -20.57
N ILE A 256 2.62 18.31 -20.62
CA ILE A 256 1.93 17.68 -21.75
C ILE A 256 2.29 18.42 -23.06
N GLY A 257 2.59 17.63 -24.09
CA GLY A 257 2.93 18.13 -25.42
C GLY A 257 4.42 18.40 -25.67
N MET A 258 5.28 18.35 -24.64
CA MET A 258 6.73 18.52 -24.82
C MET A 258 7.38 17.32 -25.53
N SER A 259 8.32 17.61 -26.43
CA SER A 259 9.14 16.59 -27.07
C SER A 259 10.12 15.94 -26.10
N ILE A 260 10.71 14.80 -26.48
CA ILE A 260 11.72 14.14 -25.65
C ILE A 260 12.99 14.94 -25.53
N ASP A 261 13.40 15.62 -26.59
CA ASP A 261 14.61 16.42 -26.56
C ASP A 261 14.46 17.56 -25.57
N GLU A 262 13.28 18.21 -25.53
CA GLU A 262 12.96 19.18 -24.48
C GLU A 262 12.97 18.52 -23.10
N ARG A 263 12.25 17.40 -22.93
CA ARG A 263 12.12 16.71 -21.65
C ARG A 263 13.44 16.16 -21.10
N ALA A 264 14.43 15.91 -21.95
CA ALA A 264 15.74 15.41 -21.58
C ALA A 264 16.73 16.52 -21.20
N GLN A 265 16.49 17.78 -21.58
CA GLN A 265 17.40 18.91 -21.29
C GLN A 265 17.85 19.01 -19.82
N PRO A 266 16.98 18.78 -18.81
CA PRO A 266 17.42 18.87 -17.40
C PRO A 266 18.54 17.89 -17.03
N LEU A 267 18.70 16.79 -17.78
CA LEU A 267 19.77 15.80 -17.54
C LEU A 267 21.17 16.37 -17.81
N ASP A 268 21.29 17.39 -18.67
CA ASP A 268 22.55 18.08 -18.91
C ASP A 268 23.09 18.80 -17.67
N CYS A 269 22.22 19.07 -16.68
CA CYS A 269 22.61 19.65 -15.40
C CYS A 269 23.27 18.63 -14.46
N LYS A 270 23.42 17.37 -14.90
CA LYS A 270 23.99 16.24 -14.14
C LYS A 270 23.37 16.13 -12.73
N PRO A 271 22.04 15.94 -12.66
CA PRO A 271 21.34 15.78 -11.39
C PRO A 271 21.73 14.45 -10.75
N GLU A 272 21.52 14.34 -9.44
CA GLU A 272 21.76 13.08 -8.72
C GLU A 272 20.68 12.04 -9.02
N MET A 273 19.44 12.51 -9.18
CA MET A 273 18.31 11.69 -9.60
C MET A 273 17.54 12.37 -10.73
N ALA A 274 16.83 11.57 -11.51
CA ALA A 274 15.84 12.06 -12.45
C ALA A 274 14.67 11.09 -12.53
N THR A 275 13.47 11.59 -12.82
CA THR A 275 12.33 10.70 -13.04
C THR A 275 12.41 10.03 -14.40
N LEU A 276 11.87 8.83 -14.51
CA LEU A 276 11.67 8.11 -15.75
C LEU A 276 10.24 7.56 -15.76
N ASN A 277 9.40 8.12 -16.62
CA ASN A 277 8.03 7.71 -16.78
C ASN A 277 7.95 6.37 -17.53
N CYS A 278 7.38 5.34 -16.90
CA CYS A 278 7.43 3.96 -17.40
C CYS A 278 6.26 3.57 -18.31
N GLY A 279 5.48 4.52 -18.82
CA GLY A 279 4.42 4.22 -19.80
C GLY A 279 3.55 5.40 -20.20
N THR A 280 2.80 5.21 -21.28
CA THR A 280 1.80 6.17 -21.78
C THR A 280 0.47 5.93 -21.08
N LEU A 281 -0.22 7.01 -20.71
CA LEU A 281 -1.58 6.99 -20.18
C LEU A 281 -2.38 8.22 -20.60
N ASN A 282 -3.70 8.14 -20.48
CA ASN A 282 -4.52 9.36 -20.43
C ASN A 282 -4.19 10.12 -19.14
N PHE A 283 -4.12 11.43 -19.23
CA PHE A 283 -3.78 12.31 -18.13
C PHE A 283 -4.74 13.50 -18.13
N GLY A 284 -5.83 13.40 -17.36
CA GLY A 284 -6.95 14.32 -17.50
C GLY A 284 -7.64 14.15 -18.85
N ASP A 285 -7.82 15.26 -19.56
CA ASP A 285 -8.41 15.28 -20.91
C ASP A 285 -7.38 15.02 -22.02
N ASP A 286 -6.09 14.93 -21.66
CA ASP A 286 -4.96 14.77 -22.58
C ASP A 286 -4.32 13.38 -22.50
N VAL A 287 -3.24 13.15 -23.25
CA VAL A 287 -2.44 11.93 -23.22
C VAL A 287 -0.99 12.27 -22.88
N PHE A 288 -0.48 11.66 -21.81
CA PHE A 288 0.93 11.77 -21.45
C PHE A 288 1.74 10.66 -22.11
N ILE A 289 2.43 11.01 -23.20
CA ILE A 289 3.04 10.04 -24.12
C ILE A 289 4.46 9.65 -23.65
N ASN A 290 4.65 8.36 -23.38
CA ASN A 290 5.93 7.71 -23.12
C ASN A 290 5.95 6.34 -23.82
N THR A 291 6.10 6.33 -25.15
CA THR A 291 6.18 5.07 -25.90
C THR A 291 7.46 4.30 -25.53
N ARG A 292 7.48 2.98 -25.71
CA ARG A 292 8.66 2.16 -25.37
C ARG A 292 9.99 2.65 -26.00
N PRO A 293 10.06 3.07 -27.28
CA PRO A 293 11.28 3.67 -27.83
C PRO A 293 11.73 4.93 -27.09
N GLN A 294 10.78 5.77 -26.70
CA GLN A 294 11.02 7.01 -25.97
C GLN A 294 11.52 6.77 -24.56
N ILE A 295 10.94 5.79 -23.85
CA ILE A 295 11.41 5.36 -22.53
C ILE A 295 12.86 4.87 -22.61
N ARG A 296 13.20 4.08 -23.64
CA ARG A 296 14.57 3.60 -23.83
C ARG A 296 15.57 4.72 -24.16
N ASP A 297 15.17 5.70 -24.97
CA ASP A 297 15.99 6.88 -25.26
C ASP A 297 16.26 7.69 -23.98
N LEU A 298 15.21 8.03 -23.23
CA LEU A 298 15.35 8.73 -21.96
C LEU A 298 16.17 7.95 -20.93
N ALA A 299 15.99 6.63 -20.82
CA ALA A 299 16.80 5.80 -19.94
C ALA A 299 18.29 5.82 -20.32
N ALA A 300 18.61 5.81 -21.62
CA ALA A 300 19.99 5.92 -22.10
C ALA A 300 20.60 7.29 -21.78
N ARG A 301 19.85 8.38 -21.98
CA ARG A 301 20.28 9.75 -21.65
C ARG A 301 20.46 9.93 -20.14
N LEU A 302 19.54 9.39 -19.34
CA LEU A 302 19.62 9.40 -17.88
C LEU A 302 20.89 8.70 -17.41
N ARG A 303 21.17 7.50 -17.93
CA ARG A 303 22.44 6.79 -17.67
C ARG A 303 23.66 7.64 -18.05
N ALA A 304 23.65 8.28 -19.22
CA ALA A 304 24.77 9.12 -19.69
C ALA A 304 25.01 10.34 -18.79
N SER A 305 23.97 10.88 -18.14
CA SER A 305 24.08 11.97 -17.18
C SER A 305 24.69 11.55 -15.84
N GLY A 306 24.66 10.24 -15.52
CA GLY A 306 25.07 9.69 -14.23
C GLY A 306 23.99 9.71 -13.15
N ALA A 307 22.79 10.20 -13.45
CA ALA A 307 21.66 10.22 -12.53
C ALA A 307 21.14 8.80 -12.23
N VAL A 308 20.50 8.63 -11.07
CA VAL A 308 19.70 7.44 -10.74
C VAL A 308 18.24 7.69 -11.07
N ALA A 309 17.60 6.69 -11.68
CA ALA A 309 16.20 6.80 -12.10
C ALA A 309 15.24 6.57 -10.93
N GLU A 310 14.29 7.48 -10.75
CA GLU A 310 13.02 7.19 -10.08
C GLU A 310 12.01 6.72 -11.13
N LEU A 311 11.48 5.51 -10.96
CA LEU A 311 10.63 4.82 -11.94
C LEU A 311 9.17 5.17 -11.70
N GLU A 312 8.65 6.17 -12.42
CA GLU A 312 7.28 6.67 -12.25
C GLU A 312 6.27 5.72 -12.91
N CYS A 313 5.47 5.07 -12.07
CA CYS A 313 4.48 4.07 -12.44
C CYS A 313 3.07 4.53 -12.07
N TYR A 314 2.23 4.73 -13.07
CA TYR A 314 0.85 5.17 -12.93
C TYR A 314 -0.14 4.01 -13.03
N GLU A 315 0.33 2.86 -13.50
CA GLU A 315 -0.46 1.67 -13.75
C GLU A 315 0.39 0.40 -13.52
N VAL A 316 -0.29 -0.72 -13.37
CA VAL A 316 0.33 -2.05 -13.20
C VAL A 316 1.28 -2.36 -14.37
N GLY A 317 0.86 -2.06 -15.60
CA GLY A 317 1.68 -2.29 -16.79
C GLY A 317 2.98 -1.47 -16.83
N HIS A 318 3.05 -0.34 -16.11
CA HIS A 318 4.25 0.48 -16.03
C HIS A 318 5.30 -0.18 -15.11
N VAL A 319 4.84 -0.86 -14.06
CA VAL A 319 5.71 -1.68 -13.20
C VAL A 319 6.32 -2.82 -14.02
N GLU A 320 5.51 -3.52 -14.81
CA GLU A 320 5.99 -4.59 -15.70
C GLU A 320 6.97 -4.06 -16.77
N GLU A 321 6.72 -2.89 -17.35
CA GLU A 321 7.66 -2.25 -18.28
C GLU A 321 9.00 -1.93 -17.59
N ALA A 322 8.96 -1.34 -16.40
CA ALA A 322 10.16 -1.05 -15.62
C ALA A 322 10.97 -2.32 -15.31
N LEU A 323 10.30 -3.40 -14.90
CA LEU A 323 10.94 -4.70 -14.66
C LEU A 323 11.56 -5.27 -15.94
N ALA A 324 10.88 -5.16 -17.08
CA ALA A 324 11.43 -5.60 -18.37
C ALA A 324 12.65 -4.78 -18.82
N LEU A 325 12.72 -3.49 -18.48
CA LEU A 325 13.90 -2.66 -18.72
C LEU A 325 15.08 -3.05 -17.82
N VAL A 326 14.81 -3.43 -16.57
CA VAL A 326 15.82 -3.97 -15.64
C VAL A 326 16.36 -5.31 -16.14
N GLU A 327 15.50 -6.23 -16.55
CA GLU A 327 15.90 -7.54 -17.10
C GLU A 327 16.81 -7.40 -18.32
N LYS A 328 16.55 -6.39 -19.18
CA LYS A 328 17.38 -6.08 -20.35
C LYS A 328 18.66 -5.30 -20.02
N GLY A 329 18.92 -5.01 -18.76
CA GLY A 329 20.07 -4.20 -18.33
C GLY A 329 20.03 -2.76 -18.85
N ILE A 330 18.86 -2.22 -19.17
CA ILE A 330 18.69 -0.82 -19.58
C ILE A 330 18.63 0.08 -18.34
N ILE A 331 18.06 -0.42 -17.25
CA ILE A 331 18.01 0.24 -15.94
C ILE A 331 18.79 -0.61 -14.95
N GLU A 332 19.64 0.03 -14.15
CA GLU A 332 20.50 -0.63 -13.17
C GLU A 332 20.02 -0.37 -11.75
N LYS A 333 20.45 -1.24 -10.82
CA LYS A 333 20.27 -1.02 -9.38
C LYS A 333 21.07 0.23 -8.92
N PRO A 334 20.62 0.92 -7.85
CA PRO A 334 19.44 0.62 -7.04
C PRO A 334 18.13 0.97 -7.75
N LEU A 335 17.05 0.22 -7.45
CA LEU A 335 15.73 0.47 -8.03
C LEU A 335 14.88 1.26 -7.03
N HIS A 336 14.34 2.39 -7.49
CA HIS A 336 13.36 3.18 -6.74
C HIS A 336 12.09 3.38 -7.58
N PHE A 337 10.98 2.78 -7.15
CA PHE A 337 9.69 2.89 -7.82
C PHE A 337 8.85 4.00 -7.19
N GLN A 338 8.27 4.87 -8.01
CA GLN A 338 7.33 5.90 -7.56
C GLN A 338 5.94 5.55 -8.10
N PHE A 339 5.05 5.10 -7.22
CA PHE A 339 3.66 4.89 -7.59
C PHE A 339 2.92 6.23 -7.57
N VAL A 340 2.40 6.64 -8.72
CA VAL A 340 1.64 7.88 -8.88
C VAL A 340 0.17 7.53 -9.06
N MET A 341 -0.64 7.80 -8.03
CA MET A 341 -2.01 7.27 -7.92
C MET A 341 -3.07 8.37 -7.91
N GLY A 342 -4.23 8.09 -8.51
CA GLY A 342 -5.39 8.99 -8.49
C GLY A 342 -5.37 10.08 -9.57
N VAL A 343 -4.42 10.03 -10.51
CA VAL A 343 -4.48 10.79 -11.76
C VAL A 343 -5.69 10.32 -12.58
N PRO A 344 -6.57 11.21 -13.07
CA PRO A 344 -7.62 10.83 -14.00
C PRO A 344 -7.01 10.21 -15.27
N GLY A 345 -7.22 8.91 -15.48
CA GLY A 345 -6.63 8.14 -16.60
C GLY A 345 -5.54 7.15 -16.18
N GLY A 346 -5.09 7.18 -14.92
CA GLY A 346 -4.22 6.16 -14.32
C GLY A 346 -4.90 5.40 -13.17
N ILE A 347 -4.10 4.66 -12.41
CA ILE A 347 -4.61 3.75 -11.38
C ILE A 347 -5.32 4.52 -10.27
N ALA A 348 -6.50 4.04 -9.88
CA ALA A 348 -7.29 4.69 -8.83
C ALA A 348 -6.54 4.67 -7.48
N ALA A 349 -6.60 5.79 -6.75
CA ALA A 349 -6.03 5.93 -5.40
C ALA A 349 -6.87 5.17 -4.35
N ARG A 350 -6.69 3.85 -4.31
CA ARG A 350 -7.33 2.91 -3.37
C ARG A 350 -6.27 2.08 -2.64
N GLU A 351 -6.55 1.67 -1.42
CA GLU A 351 -5.63 0.87 -0.60
C GLU A 351 -5.31 -0.48 -1.26
N GLU A 352 -6.31 -1.15 -1.83
CA GLU A 352 -6.16 -2.45 -2.48
C GLU A 352 -5.20 -2.36 -3.68
N ASN A 353 -5.30 -1.28 -4.44
CA ASN A 353 -4.42 -1.01 -5.58
C ASN A 353 -2.98 -0.77 -5.12
N LEU A 354 -2.76 -0.01 -4.05
CA LEU A 354 -1.42 0.21 -3.52
C LEU A 354 -0.81 -1.10 -3.02
N ARG A 355 -1.57 -1.90 -2.25
CA ARG A 355 -1.10 -3.21 -1.77
C ARG A 355 -0.73 -4.14 -2.92
N TYR A 356 -1.52 -4.12 -3.99
CA TYR A 356 -1.22 -4.88 -5.19
C TYR A 356 0.09 -4.41 -5.85
N LEU A 357 0.28 -3.10 -6.09
CA LEU A 357 1.52 -2.55 -6.64
C LEU A 357 2.75 -2.90 -5.78
N VAL A 358 2.62 -2.81 -4.46
CA VAL A 358 3.69 -3.20 -3.52
C VAL A 358 4.02 -4.68 -3.64
N SER A 359 3.03 -5.55 -3.83
CA SER A 359 3.28 -6.99 -4.06
C SER A 359 4.13 -7.27 -5.32
N LEU A 360 4.15 -6.35 -6.28
CA LEU A 360 4.92 -6.46 -7.51
C LEU A 360 6.38 -5.98 -7.37
N MET A 361 6.79 -5.46 -6.21
CA MET A 361 8.16 -5.00 -6.01
C MET A 361 9.17 -6.15 -5.94
N PRO A 362 10.29 -6.07 -6.70
CA PRO A 362 11.36 -7.05 -6.59
C PRO A 362 12.12 -6.86 -5.27
N LYS A 363 12.72 -7.94 -4.75
CA LYS A 363 13.49 -7.87 -3.51
C LYS A 363 14.61 -6.82 -3.61
N GLY A 364 14.72 -5.98 -2.58
CA GLY A 364 15.73 -4.92 -2.49
C GLY A 364 15.41 -3.65 -3.28
N ALA A 365 14.30 -3.60 -4.02
CA ALA A 365 13.81 -2.33 -4.55
C ALA A 365 13.16 -1.49 -3.44
N SER A 366 13.42 -0.19 -3.48
CA SER A 366 12.69 0.78 -2.68
C SER A 366 11.49 1.31 -3.48
N TRP A 367 10.47 1.81 -2.79
CA TRP A 367 9.29 2.35 -3.44
C TRP A 367 8.69 3.51 -2.63
N ALA A 368 8.01 4.42 -3.31
CA ALA A 368 7.32 5.58 -2.76
C ALA A 368 5.90 5.73 -3.35
N VAL A 369 5.06 6.55 -2.70
CA VAL A 369 3.73 6.91 -3.21
C VAL A 369 3.58 8.42 -3.31
N ALA A 370 3.05 8.86 -4.45
CA ALA A 370 2.51 10.19 -4.71
C ALA A 370 1.03 9.98 -5.04
N ALA A 371 0.14 10.69 -4.36
CA ALA A 371 -1.30 10.55 -4.62
C ALA A 371 -1.94 11.92 -4.80
N VAL A 372 -2.76 12.05 -5.84
CA VAL A 372 -3.27 13.34 -6.31
C VAL A 372 -4.36 13.89 -5.38
N GLY A 373 -4.24 15.17 -5.05
CA GLY A 373 -5.22 15.96 -4.32
C GLY A 373 -5.57 15.37 -2.95
N ARG A 374 -6.86 15.15 -2.72
CA ARG A 374 -7.39 14.63 -1.43
C ARG A 374 -6.82 13.26 -1.03
N PHE A 375 -6.21 12.53 -1.96
CA PHE A 375 -5.65 11.21 -1.70
C PHE A 375 -4.21 11.26 -1.19
N GLN A 376 -3.52 12.41 -1.27
CA GLN A 376 -2.13 12.55 -0.84
C GLN A 376 -1.92 12.05 0.59
N GLN A 377 -2.69 12.58 1.54
CA GLN A 377 -2.55 12.20 2.95
C GLN A 377 -2.83 10.70 3.19
N PRO A 378 -4.04 10.15 2.90
CA PRO A 378 -4.34 8.78 3.26
C PRO A 378 -3.40 7.75 2.63
N LEU A 379 -2.94 7.97 1.38
CA LEU A 379 -2.07 7.01 0.72
C LEU A 379 -0.60 7.15 1.09
N THR A 380 -0.10 8.35 1.37
CA THR A 380 1.28 8.51 1.90
C THR A 380 1.39 7.94 3.31
N GLU A 381 0.37 8.12 4.16
CA GLU A 381 0.31 7.49 5.49
C GLU A 381 0.25 5.96 5.39
N LEU A 382 -0.51 5.42 4.44
CA LEU A 382 -0.55 3.98 4.16
C LEU A 382 0.80 3.47 3.65
N ALA A 383 1.44 4.17 2.71
CA ALA A 383 2.77 3.82 2.22
C ALA A 383 3.78 3.71 3.36
N MET A 384 3.76 4.67 4.29
CA MET A 384 4.63 4.64 5.47
C MET A 384 4.34 3.43 6.37
N ARG A 385 3.07 3.04 6.57
CA ARG A 385 2.69 1.85 7.35
C ARG A 385 3.11 0.54 6.69
N LEU A 386 3.18 0.51 5.35
CA LEU A 386 3.60 -0.65 4.56
C LEU A 386 5.12 -0.71 4.32
N GLY A 387 5.88 0.21 4.93
CA GLY A 387 7.34 0.27 4.81
C GLY A 387 7.89 1.02 3.60
N GLY A 388 7.02 1.59 2.76
CA GLY A 388 7.41 2.45 1.63
C GLY A 388 7.80 3.87 2.04
N HIS A 389 8.18 4.66 1.05
CA HIS A 389 8.49 6.08 1.16
C HIS A 389 7.30 6.95 0.71
N ALA A 390 7.40 8.27 0.86
CA ALA A 390 6.29 9.16 0.53
C ALA A 390 6.75 10.41 -0.21
N ARG A 391 5.95 10.81 -1.19
CA ARG A 391 6.07 12.07 -1.91
C ARG A 391 4.87 12.95 -1.59
N VAL A 392 5.14 14.20 -1.23
CA VAL A 392 4.13 15.23 -0.94
C VAL A 392 4.56 16.56 -1.55
N GLY A 393 3.63 17.50 -1.69
CA GLY A 393 3.93 18.84 -2.18
C GLY A 393 2.81 19.42 -3.04
N LEU A 394 2.98 20.68 -3.42
CA LEU A 394 1.99 21.46 -4.17
C LEU A 394 1.74 20.92 -5.58
N GLU A 395 2.72 20.23 -6.17
CA GLU A 395 2.55 19.55 -7.46
C GLU A 395 1.41 18.54 -7.41
N ASP A 396 1.36 17.75 -6.34
CA ASP A 396 0.40 16.65 -6.22
C ASP A 396 -0.88 17.11 -5.51
N ASN A 397 -0.80 18.08 -4.60
CA ASN A 397 -1.94 18.56 -3.80
C ASN A 397 -1.70 19.96 -3.21
N ILE A 398 -2.63 20.88 -3.47
CA ILE A 398 -2.56 22.27 -2.97
C ILE A 398 -3.23 22.49 -1.60
N TYR A 399 -3.83 21.46 -1.00
CA TYR A 399 -4.63 21.59 0.23
C TYR A 399 -3.93 20.99 1.46
N LEU A 400 -3.81 21.78 2.52
CA LEU A 400 -3.41 21.26 3.84
C LEU A 400 -4.55 20.46 4.46
N SER A 401 -5.79 20.93 4.34
CA SER A 401 -6.99 20.19 4.75
C SER A 401 -8.15 20.55 3.83
N LYS A 402 -9.30 19.91 4.00
CA LYS A 402 -10.46 20.17 3.13
C LYS A 402 -10.82 21.66 3.15
N GLY A 403 -10.62 22.32 2.01
CA GLY A 403 -10.91 23.76 1.83
C GLY A 403 -9.83 24.71 2.36
N VAL A 404 -8.71 24.21 2.89
CA VAL A 404 -7.60 25.05 3.39
C VAL A 404 -6.39 24.83 2.50
N LEU A 405 -5.99 25.85 1.74
CA LEU A 405 -4.78 25.82 0.92
C LEU A 405 -3.53 25.67 1.79
N ALA A 406 -2.55 24.92 1.30
CA ALA A 406 -1.25 24.82 1.92
C ALA A 406 -0.38 26.04 1.56
N GLU A 407 0.26 26.64 2.58
CA GLU A 407 1.16 27.78 2.40
C GLU A 407 2.56 27.34 1.96
N GLY A 408 2.65 26.87 0.73
CA GLY A 408 3.80 26.14 0.19
C GLY A 408 3.63 24.63 0.36
N SER A 409 4.66 23.90 -0.01
CA SER A 409 4.80 22.45 0.20
C SER A 409 5.29 22.10 1.60
N ALA A 410 6.03 22.98 2.27
CA ALA A 410 6.61 22.71 3.58
C ALA A 410 5.59 22.28 4.67
N PRO A 411 4.37 22.87 4.77
CA PRO A 411 3.36 22.37 5.71
C PRO A 411 2.92 20.92 5.43
N LEU A 412 2.88 20.50 4.15
CA LEU A 412 2.54 19.13 3.76
C LEU A 412 3.65 18.16 4.19
N VAL A 413 4.91 18.55 4.00
CA VAL A 413 6.10 17.80 4.47
C VAL A 413 6.09 17.68 5.99
N ALA A 414 5.85 18.78 6.72
CA ALA A 414 5.84 18.78 8.18
C ALA A 414 4.76 17.86 8.76
N ARG A 415 3.57 17.82 8.13
CA ARG A 415 2.50 16.87 8.48
C ARG A 415 2.93 15.44 8.24
N ALA A 416 3.48 15.13 7.06
CA ALA A 416 3.96 13.80 6.72
C ALA A 416 5.05 13.31 7.69
N ALA A 417 6.02 14.18 8.00
CA ALA A 417 7.08 13.94 8.97
C ALA A 417 6.54 13.67 10.39
N THR A 418 5.51 14.41 10.81
CA THR A 418 4.88 14.24 12.12
C THR A 418 4.15 12.90 12.21
N TYR A 419 3.42 12.53 11.16
CA TYR A 419 2.76 11.23 11.10
C TYR A 419 3.78 10.07 11.08
N ALA A 420 4.88 10.19 10.32
CA ALA A 420 5.93 9.18 10.32
C ALA A 420 6.46 8.90 11.74
N ARG A 421 6.74 9.96 12.49
CA ARG A 421 7.19 9.87 13.89
C ARG A 421 6.15 9.21 14.80
N SER A 422 4.86 9.45 14.59
CA SER A 422 3.80 8.85 15.41
C SER A 422 3.67 7.33 15.22
N ILE A 423 4.13 6.79 14.09
CA ILE A 423 4.14 5.35 13.81
C ILE A 423 5.53 4.70 13.99
N GLY A 424 6.48 5.40 14.61
CA GLY A 424 7.82 4.87 14.91
C GLY A 424 8.80 4.89 13.74
N ARG A 425 8.51 5.66 12.67
CA ARG A 425 9.45 5.92 11.57
C ARG A 425 9.98 7.36 11.65
N ALA A 426 11.10 7.65 10.99
CA ALA A 426 11.72 8.96 11.00
C ALA A 426 12.13 9.39 9.59
N PRO A 427 11.77 10.60 9.15
CA PRO A 427 12.38 11.21 7.98
C PRO A 427 13.90 11.21 8.12
N ILE A 428 14.61 10.72 7.11
CA ILE A 428 16.08 10.65 7.12
C ILE A 428 16.70 11.88 6.47
N GLU A 429 17.92 12.19 6.89
CA GLU A 429 18.72 13.28 6.33
C GLU A 429 19.16 12.97 4.88
N PRO A 430 19.34 13.98 4.00
CA PRO A 430 19.74 13.79 2.61
C PRO A 430 20.99 12.92 2.42
N ALA A 431 22.00 13.03 3.28
CA ALA A 431 23.18 12.17 3.23
C ALA A 431 22.83 10.68 3.35
N ARG A 432 21.88 10.33 4.23
CA ARG A 432 21.41 8.95 4.39
C ARG A 432 20.50 8.54 3.21
N ALA A 433 19.67 9.47 2.72
CA ALA A 433 18.86 9.21 1.53
C ALA A 433 19.75 8.92 0.30
N ARG A 434 20.90 9.60 0.15
CA ARG A 434 21.88 9.31 -0.92
C ARG A 434 22.42 7.88 -0.82
N ALA A 435 22.77 7.45 0.39
CA ALA A 435 23.23 6.08 0.61
C ALA A 435 22.16 5.04 0.27
N LEU A 436 20.88 5.33 0.54
CA LEU A 436 19.77 4.42 0.24
C LEU A 436 19.41 4.41 -1.24
N LEU A 437 19.26 5.58 -1.85
CA LEU A 437 18.69 5.75 -3.19
C LEU A 437 19.73 5.75 -4.31
N LEU A 438 20.99 6.10 -4.03
CA LEU A 438 22.01 6.29 -5.07
C LEU A 438 23.13 5.26 -5.02
N SER A 439 23.32 4.56 -3.90
CA SER A 439 24.42 3.61 -3.80
C SER A 439 24.14 2.38 -4.66
N LYS A 440 25.05 2.09 -5.59
CA LYS A 440 24.93 0.92 -6.48
C LYS A 440 25.19 -0.42 -5.77
N GLY A 441 25.50 -0.40 -4.47
CA GLY A 441 26.09 -1.53 -3.75
C GLY A 441 27.47 -1.89 -4.34
N THR A 442 28.38 -2.38 -3.50
CA THR A 442 29.50 -3.18 -4.03
C THR A 442 28.95 -4.54 -4.43
N VAL A 443 29.09 -4.88 -5.71
CA VAL A 443 28.79 -6.22 -6.26
C VAL A 443 29.59 -7.29 -5.52
#